data_AF-A0A543FEV8-F1
#
_entry.id   AF-A0A543FEV8-F1
#
_cell.length_a   1.000
_cell.length_b   1.000
_cell.length_c   1.000
_cell.angle_alpha   90.00
_cell.angle_beta   90.00
_cell.angle_gamma   90.00
#
_symmetry.space_group_name_H-M   'P 1'
#
loop_
_entity.id
_entity.type
_entity.pdbx_description
1 polymer ?
#
loop_
_entity_poly.entity_id
_entity_poly.type
_entity_poly.pdbx_seq_one_letter_code
_entity_poly.pdbx_strand_id
1 'polypeptide(L)'
;MIGRPLSAEEAAGLWAAWTPAEVAERMAGVSAPWYVAAGWALDLFTGGDAREHSDLEIGIPRERFDEVAAAFPGFEWDVVPGHPWLERISAT
;
A
#
# COMPACT_ATOMS: atom_id res chain seq x y z
N MET A 1 -19.01 5.15 14.09
CA MET A 1 -18.71 4.18 15.16
C MET A 1 -17.20 4.22 15.34
N ILE A 2 -16.68 4.60 16.52
CA ILE A 2 -15.22 4.60 16.72
C ILE A 2 -14.81 3.15 16.96
N GLY A 3 -13.94 2.62 16.08
CA GLY A 3 -13.43 1.25 16.18
C GLY A 3 -12.60 1.03 17.45
N ARG A 4 -12.56 -0.21 17.93
CA ARG A 4 -11.64 -0.65 18.99
C ARG A 4 -10.22 -0.72 18.40
N PRO A 5 -9.18 -0.19 19.07
CA PRO A 5 -7.80 -0.42 18.65
C PRO A 5 -7.44 -1.91 18.74
N LEU A 6 -6.84 -2.44 17.68
CA LEU A 6 -6.34 -3.82 17.62
C LEU A 6 -5.03 -3.94 18.42
N SER A 7 -4.84 -5.05 19.13
CA SER A 7 -3.51 -5.39 19.65
C SER A 7 -2.55 -5.68 18.49
N ALA A 8 -1.24 -5.63 18.74
CA ALA A 8 -0.25 -5.97 17.71
C ALA A 8 -0.39 -7.43 17.22
N GLU A 9 -0.78 -8.35 18.11
CA GLU A 9 -1.00 -9.76 17.78
C GLU A 9 -2.27 -9.93 16.94
N GLU A 10 -3.37 -9.25 17.29
CA GLU A 10 -4.60 -9.24 16.50
C GLU A 10 -4.37 -8.64 15.11
N ALA A 11 -3.63 -7.53 15.03
CA ALA A 11 -3.26 -6.90 13.77
C ALA A 11 -2.41 -7.85 12.92
N ALA A 12 -1.39 -8.50 13.51
CA ALA A 12 -0.55 -9.46 12.80
C ALA A 12 -1.34 -10.68 12.29
N GLY A 13 -2.29 -11.20 13.08
CA GLY A 13 -3.13 -12.33 12.68
C GLY A 13 -4.17 -11.98 11.60
N LEU A 14 -4.55 -10.72 11.49
CA LEU A 14 -5.45 -10.21 10.45
C LEU A 14 -4.70 -9.68 9.22
N TRP A 15 -3.38 -9.53 9.31
CA TRP A 15 -2.56 -8.98 8.23
C TRP A 15 -2.37 -10.01 7.13
N ALA A 16 -2.89 -9.69 5.94
CA ALA A 16 -2.68 -10.45 4.72
C ALA A 16 -2.07 -9.52 3.66
N ALA A 17 -0.76 -9.63 3.47
CA ALA A 17 -0.04 -8.83 2.48
C ALA A 17 -0.56 -9.11 1.08
N TRP A 18 -0.75 -8.05 0.30
CA TRP A 18 -1.10 -8.20 -1.11
C TRP A 18 0.10 -8.63 -1.95
N THR A 19 -0.20 -9.33 -3.02
CA THR A 19 0.72 -9.65 -4.11
C THR A 19 0.80 -8.49 -5.12
N PRO A 20 1.84 -8.46 -5.96
CA PRO A 20 1.92 -7.54 -7.10
C PRO A 20 0.72 -7.61 -8.05
N ALA A 21 0.14 -8.81 -8.23
CA ALA A 21 -1.03 -8.99 -9.08
C ALA A 21 -2.28 -8.32 -8.47
N GLU A 22 -2.51 -8.51 -7.17
CA GLU A 22 -3.65 -7.93 -6.46
C GLU A 22 -3.62 -6.39 -6.44
N VAL A 23 -2.44 -5.77 -6.32
CA VAL A 23 -2.33 -4.31 -6.43
C VAL A 23 -2.50 -3.85 -7.88
N ALA A 24 -1.99 -4.61 -8.86
CA ALA A 24 -2.14 -4.26 -10.26
C ALA A 24 -3.61 -4.22 -10.68
N GLU A 25 -4.43 -5.16 -10.18
CA GLU A 25 -5.89 -5.15 -10.39
C GLU A 25 -6.56 -3.91 -9.79
N ARG A 26 -6.20 -3.53 -8.56
CA ARG A 26 -6.74 -2.32 -7.91
C ARG A 26 -6.29 -1.04 -8.63
N MET A 27 -5.07 -1.02 -9.13
CA MET A 27 -4.47 0.10 -9.85
C MET A 27 -4.86 0.17 -11.33
N ALA A 28 -5.71 -0.73 -11.84
CA ALA A 28 -6.04 -0.82 -13.27
C ALA A 28 -6.68 0.47 -13.85
N GLY A 29 -7.33 1.28 -13.01
CA GLY A 29 -7.92 2.57 -13.39
C GLY A 29 -7.00 3.78 -13.21
N VAL A 30 -5.82 3.60 -12.63
CA VAL A 30 -4.86 4.68 -12.35
C VAL A 30 -4.03 4.97 -13.61
N SER A 31 -4.03 6.23 -14.02
CA SER A 31 -3.25 6.76 -15.14
C SER A 31 -1.87 7.26 -14.71
N ALA A 32 -1.66 7.58 -13.43
CA ALA A 32 -0.36 7.93 -12.90
C ALA A 32 0.64 6.77 -13.11
N PRO A 33 1.87 7.02 -13.57
CA PRO A 33 2.88 5.98 -13.63
C PRO A 33 3.17 5.46 -12.22
N TRP A 34 3.33 4.15 -12.06
CA TRP A 34 3.64 3.53 -10.78
C TRP A 34 4.51 2.29 -10.99
N TYR A 35 5.16 1.83 -9.93
CA TYR A 35 5.98 0.61 -9.96
C TYR A 35 5.95 -0.10 -8.63
N VAL A 36 6.20 -1.41 -8.64
CA VAL A 36 6.43 -2.20 -7.43
C VAL A 36 7.84 -1.93 -6.91
N ALA A 37 8.00 -1.73 -5.61
CA ALA A 37 9.26 -1.37 -4.96
C ALA A 37 9.80 -2.48 -4.03
N ALA A 38 11.01 -2.24 -3.52
CA ALA A 38 11.73 -3.06 -2.53
C ALA A 38 11.74 -4.57 -2.82
N GLY A 39 11.37 -5.40 -1.82
CA GLY A 39 11.53 -6.85 -1.85
C GLY A 39 10.85 -7.47 -3.07
N TRP A 40 9.61 -7.07 -3.35
CA TRP A 40 8.87 -7.55 -4.50
C TRP A 40 9.49 -7.13 -5.84
N ALA A 41 10.04 -5.92 -5.94
CA ALA A 41 10.68 -5.46 -7.17
C ALA A 41 11.89 -6.35 -7.53
N LEU A 42 12.69 -6.71 -6.53
CA LEU A 42 13.83 -7.61 -6.71
C LEU A 42 13.37 -9.00 -7.11
N ASP A 43 12.34 -9.51 -6.44
CA ASP A 43 11.81 -10.86 -6.71
C ASP A 43 11.27 -10.97 -8.13
N LEU A 44 10.46 -9.99 -8.55
CA LEU A 44 9.96 -9.88 -9.94
C LEU A 44 11.09 -9.76 -10.95
N PHE A 45 12.16 -9.02 -10.63
CA PHE A 45 13.32 -8.89 -11.51
C PHE A 45 14.12 -10.19 -11.63
N THR A 46 14.15 -11.02 -10.59
CA THR A 46 14.88 -12.30 -10.57
C THR A 46 14.07 -13.50 -11.04
N GLY A 47 12.77 -13.34 -11.33
CA GLY A 47 11.92 -14.38 -11.90
C GLY A 47 10.86 -14.97 -10.95
N GLY A 48 10.65 -14.37 -9.77
CA GLY A 48 9.77 -14.87 -8.73
C GLY A 48 10.42 -15.96 -7.87
N ASP A 49 9.91 -16.16 -6.65
CA ASP A 49 10.30 -17.21 -5.68
C ASP A 49 11.56 -16.94 -4.85
N ALA A 50 12.01 -15.69 -4.72
CA ALA A 50 13.15 -15.36 -3.85
C ALA A 50 12.85 -15.59 -2.36
N ARG A 51 11.65 -15.22 -1.88
CA ARG A 51 11.18 -15.42 -0.50
C ARG A 51 9.69 -15.07 -0.34
N GLU A 52 9.11 -15.43 0.80
CA GLU A 52 7.82 -14.86 1.24
C GLU A 52 7.98 -13.37 1.60
N HIS A 53 6.99 -12.54 1.24
CA HIS A 53 6.93 -11.11 1.56
C HIS A 53 5.78 -10.82 2.53
N SER A 54 6.08 -10.09 3.60
CA SER A 54 5.12 -9.72 4.65
C SER A 54 4.36 -8.42 4.35
N ASP A 55 4.72 -7.74 3.26
CA ASP A 55 4.17 -6.47 2.84
C ASP A 55 4.27 -6.31 1.31
N LEU A 56 3.76 -5.19 0.83
CA LEU A 56 3.87 -4.76 -0.55
C LEU A 56 4.10 -3.25 -0.56
N GLU A 57 5.04 -2.81 -1.39
CA GLU A 57 5.36 -1.41 -1.57
C GLU A 57 5.22 -1.02 -3.05
N ILE A 58 4.63 0.15 -3.29
CA ILE A 58 4.55 0.77 -4.62
C ILE A 58 5.13 2.18 -4.57
N GLY A 59 5.79 2.58 -5.65
CA GLY A 59 6.23 3.94 -5.89
C GLY A 59 5.31 4.67 -6.85
N ILE A 60 4.97 5.93 -6.55
CA ILE A 60 4.13 6.80 -7.36
C ILE A 60 4.67 8.24 -7.37
N PRO A 61 4.34 9.07 -8.38
CA PRO A 61 4.57 10.50 -8.33
C PRO A 61 3.81 11.14 -7.18
N ARG A 62 4.49 11.95 -6.37
CA ARG A 62 3.91 12.60 -5.19
C ARG A 62 2.70 13.47 -5.55
N GLU A 63 2.79 14.19 -6.66
CA GLU A 63 1.75 15.08 -7.18
C GLU A 63 0.52 14.35 -7.72
N ARG A 64 0.54 13.02 -7.79
CA ARG A 64 -0.58 12.17 -8.22
C ARG A 64 -1.14 11.29 -7.11
N PHE A 65 -0.75 11.54 -5.85
CA PHE A 65 -1.23 10.76 -4.71
C PHE A 65 -2.76 10.69 -4.65
N ASP A 66 -3.47 11.79 -4.90
CA ASP A 66 -4.94 11.83 -4.80
C ASP A 66 -5.64 10.85 -5.75
N GLU A 67 -5.11 10.70 -6.97
CA GLU A 67 -5.62 9.74 -7.95
C GLU A 67 -5.41 8.30 -7.49
N VAL A 68 -4.22 8.02 -6.92
CA VAL A 68 -3.89 6.70 -6.41
C VAL A 68 -4.74 6.40 -5.18
N ALA A 69 -4.90 7.35 -4.26
CA ALA A 69 -5.73 7.20 -3.08
C ALA A 69 -7.19 6.88 -3.43
N ALA A 70 -7.72 7.50 -4.49
CA ALA A 70 -9.07 7.23 -5.00
C ALA A 70 -9.27 5.79 -5.53
N ALA A 71 -8.19 5.08 -5.90
CA ALA A 71 -8.26 3.69 -6.34
C ALA A 71 -8.47 2.69 -5.18
N PHE A 72 -8.40 3.14 -3.92
CA PHE A 72 -8.58 2.29 -2.73
C PHE A 72 -9.76 2.78 -1.87
N PRO A 73 -11.00 2.68 -2.39
CA PRO A 73 -12.18 3.03 -1.61
C PRO A 73 -12.30 2.10 -0.39
N GLY A 74 -12.57 2.68 0.79
CA GLY A 74 -12.72 1.93 2.03
C GLY A 74 -11.44 1.72 2.83
N PHE A 75 -10.31 2.27 2.37
CA PHE A 75 -9.06 2.32 3.13
C PHE A 75 -8.85 3.70 3.76
N GLU A 76 -8.27 3.72 4.96
CA GLU A 76 -7.76 4.94 5.58
C GLU A 76 -6.26 5.07 5.27
N TRP A 77 -5.80 6.30 5.03
CA TRP A 77 -4.40 6.58 4.73
C TRP A 77 -3.71 7.26 5.91
N ASP A 78 -2.66 6.61 6.40
CA ASP A 78 -1.71 7.21 7.33
C ASP A 78 -0.53 7.75 6.52
N VAL A 79 -0.43 9.08 6.44
CA VAL A 79 0.63 9.74 5.69
C VAL A 79 1.64 10.31 6.67
N VAL A 80 2.91 9.92 6.54
CA VAL A 80 4.02 10.65 7.18
C VAL A 80 4.40 11.79 6.23
N PRO A 81 4.08 13.07 6.55
CA PRO A 81 4.59 14.21 5.81
C PRO A 81 6.13 14.22 5.90
N GLY A 82 6.81 15.05 5.11
CA GLY A 82 8.26 15.27 5.26
C GLY A 82 8.69 15.89 6.61
N HIS A 83 7.80 15.89 7.61
CA HIS A 83 7.97 16.32 8.98
C HIS A 83 7.54 15.15 9.90
N PRO A 84 8.17 14.92 11.07
CA PRO A 84 8.05 13.70 11.91
C PRO A 84 6.65 13.29 12.45
N TRP A 85 5.54 13.87 12.00
CA TRP A 85 4.20 13.62 12.56
C TRP A 85 3.25 13.02 11.53
N LEU A 86 2.57 11.90 11.85
CA LEU A 86 1.53 11.32 11.01
C LEU A 86 0.32 12.26 10.88
N GLU A 87 -0.14 12.49 9.65
CA GLU A 87 -1.42 13.13 9.35
C GLU A 87 -2.35 12.10 8.69
N ARG A 88 -3.56 11.94 9.22
CA ARG A 88 -4.57 11.06 8.62
C ARG A 88 -5.26 11.79 7.48
N ILE A 89 -5.20 11.21 6.29
CA ILE A 89 -5.90 11.73 5.11
C ILE A 89 -7.07 10.80 4.81
N SER A 90 -8.29 11.35 4.84
CA SER A 90 -9.49 10.64 4.40
C SER A 90 -9.82 11.04 2.97
N ALA A 91 -9.85 10.08 2.04
CA ALA A 91 -10.43 10.30 0.72
C ALA A 91 -11.95 10.49 0.89
N THR A 92 -12.50 11.61 0.37
CA THR A 92 -13.93 11.93 0.36
C THR A 92 -14.57 11.45 -0.93
#